data_AF-A0A392SIN4-F1
#
_entry.id   AF-A0A392SIN4-F1
#
_cell.length_a   1.000
_cell.length_b   1.000
_cell.length_c   1.000
_cell.angle_alpha   90.00
_cell.angle_beta   90.00
_cell.angle_gamma   90.00
#
_symmetry.space_group_name_H-M   'P 1'
#
loop_
_entity.id
_entity.type
_entity.pdbx_description
1 polymer ?
#
loop_
_entity_poly.entity_id
_entity_poly.type
_entity_poly.pdbx_seq_one_letter_code
_entity_poly.pdbx_strand_id
1 'polypeptide(L)' 'MTARKETNLGDDFYTFIVDGDPLTYSEAISSPDGPFWKEAINNEIHSIVSNHTWEIVDLPQGAKPIG' A
#
# COMPACT_ATOMS: atom_id res chain seq x y z
N MET A 1 -14.41 -11.38 -14.58
CA MET A 1 -15.02 -10.09 -14.19
C MET A 1 -15.21 -10.14 -12.69
N THR A 2 -14.31 -9.53 -11.92
CA THR A 2 -14.42 -9.50 -10.46
C THR A 2 -15.44 -8.41 -10.08
N ALA A 3 -16.48 -8.79 -9.36
CA ALA A 3 -17.52 -7.86 -8.93
C ALA A 3 -16.94 -6.88 -7.89
N ARG A 4 -17.21 -5.58 -8.06
CA ARG A 4 -16.80 -4.56 -7.09
C ARG A 4 -17.78 -4.58 -5.93
N LYS A 5 -17.28 -4.71 -4.71
CA LYS A 5 -18.06 -4.60 -3.48
C LYS A 5 -17.76 -3.28 -2.82
N GLU A 6 -18.80 -2.48 -2.61
CA GLU A 6 -18.68 -1.18 -1.95
C GLU A 6 -18.62 -1.40 -0.43
N THR A 7 -17.54 -0.96 0.22
CA THR A 7 -17.45 -0.90 1.69
C THR A 7 -17.64 0.54 2.16
N ASN A 8 -18.74 0.78 2.87
CA ASN A 8 -19.04 2.06 3.50
C ASN A 8 -18.22 2.20 4.79
N LEU A 9 -17.35 3.22 4.85
CA LEU A 9 -16.51 3.52 6.01
C LEU A 9 -16.96 4.80 6.76
N GLY A 10 -18.15 5.34 6.44
CA GLY A 10 -18.70 6.58 7.01
C GLY A 10 -19.20 7.56 5.94
N ASP A 11 -19.85 8.66 6.39
CA ASP A 11 -20.43 9.71 5.55
C ASP A 11 -19.43 10.19 4.48
N ASP A 12 -19.72 9.86 3.23
CA ASP A 12 -18.98 10.17 1.99
C ASP A 12 -17.63 9.49 1.73
N PHE A 13 -17.18 8.53 2.54
CA PHE A 13 -15.96 7.77 2.25
C PHE A 13 -16.25 6.40 1.61
N TYR A 14 -16.41 6.40 0.28
CA TYR A 14 -16.50 5.18 -0.52
C TYR A 14 -15.09 4.71 -0.90
N THR A 15 -14.69 3.55 -0.40
CA THR A 15 -13.47 2.87 -0.86
C THR A 15 -13.86 1.62 -1.63
N PHE A 16 -13.32 1.49 -2.84
CA PHE A 16 -13.43 0.28 -3.63
C PHE A 16 -12.29 -0.64 -3.22
N ILE A 17 -12.49 -1.41 -2.14
CA ILE A 17 -11.66 -2.60 -1.96
C ILE A 17 -12.12 -3.55 -3.06
N VAL A 18 -11.29 -3.73 -4.10
CA VAL A 18 -11.56 -4.74 -5.11
C VAL A 18 -11.42 -6.08 -4.39
N ASP A 19 -12.53 -6.82 -4.25
CA ASP A 19 -12.50 -8.15 -3.64
C ASP A 19 -11.40 -8.98 -4.33
N GLY A 20 -10.35 -9.32 -3.59
CA GLY A 20 -9.20 -10.08 -4.09
C GLY A 20 -7.87 -9.31 -4.12
N ASP A 21 -7.86 -7.99 -3.89
CA ASP A 21 -6.61 -7.27 -3.71
C ASP A 21 -5.94 -7.67 -2.39
N PRO A 22 -4.61 -7.83 -2.37
CA PRO A 22 -3.88 -8.18 -1.15
C PRO A 22 -3.94 -7.02 -0.16
N LEU A 23 -4.33 -7.31 1.08
CA LEU A 23 -4.42 -6.31 2.16
C LEU A 23 -3.12 -6.19 2.93
N THR A 24 -2.28 -7.22 2.84
CA THR A 24 -0.97 -7.24 3.49
C THR A 24 0.15 -7.40 2.47
N TYR A 25 1.33 -6.90 2.81
CA TYR A 25 2.53 -7.14 2.02
C TYR A 25 2.75 -8.64 1.77
N SER A 26 2.56 -9.47 2.81
CA SER A 26 2.73 -10.92 2.74
C SER A 26 1.80 -11.58 1.71
N GLU A 27 0.53 -11.17 1.67
CA GLU A 27 -0.44 -11.63 0.66
C GLU A 27 -0.03 -11.19 -0.74
N ALA A 28 0.40 -9.94 -0.91
CA ALA A 28 0.82 -9.40 -2.20
C ALA A 28 2.01 -10.18 -2.77
N ILE A 29 3.06 -10.39 -1.98
CA ILE A 29 4.28 -11.08 -2.46
C ILE A 29 4.11 -12.59 -2.63
N SER A 30 3.13 -13.18 -1.95
CA SER A 30 2.83 -14.62 -2.04
C SER A 30 1.80 -14.93 -3.14
N SER A 31 1.17 -13.89 -3.70
CA SER A 31 0.23 -14.02 -4.81
C SER A 31 0.95 -14.43 -6.12
N PRO A 32 0.21 -14.94 -7.12
CA PRO A 32 0.76 -15.19 -8.46
C PRO A 32 1.42 -13.95 -9.08
N ASP A 33 0.92 -12.77 -8.76
CA ASP A 33 1.42 -11.48 -9.24
C ASP A 33 2.53 -10.90 -8.34
N GLY A 34 2.99 -11.65 -7.33
CA GLY A 34 4.01 -11.23 -6.38
C GLY A 34 5.29 -10.66 -7.00
N PRO A 35 5.82 -11.19 -8.13
CA PRO A 35 6.94 -10.57 -8.83
C PRO A 35 6.64 -9.13 -9.30
N PHE A 36 5.44 -8.88 -9.83
CA PHE A 36 5.03 -7.54 -10.27
C PHE A 36 4.84 -6.59 -9.10
N TRP A 37 4.25 -7.05 -8.00
CA TRP A 37 4.14 -6.26 -6.77
C TRP A 37 5.52 -5.84 -6.25
N LYS A 38 6.50 -6.75 -6.25
CA LYS A 38 7.88 -6.43 -5.83
C LYS A 38 8.53 -5.40 -6.75
N GLU A 39 8.38 -5.56 -8.05
CA GLU A 39 8.90 -4.59 -9.02
C GLU A 39 8.28 -3.20 -8.82
N ALA A 40 6.95 -3.13 -8.68
CA ALA A 40 6.24 -1.88 -8.45
C ALA A 40 6.69 -1.19 -7.15
N ILE A 41 6.82 -1.95 -6.05
CA ILE A 41 7.33 -1.43 -4.77
C ILE A 41 8.74 -0.87 -4.92
N ASN A 42 9.63 -1.60 -5.61
CA ASN A 42 11.00 -1.14 -5.83
C ASN A 42 11.04 0.13 -6.69
N ASN A 43 10.23 0.20 -7.75
CA ASN A 43 10.14 1.38 -8.62
C ASN A 43 9.66 2.61 -7.84
N GLU A 44 8.67 2.46 -6.97
CA GLU A 44 8.18 3.54 -6.12
C GLU A 44 9.26 4.01 -5.13
N ILE A 45 9.95 3.08 -4.45
CA ILE A 45 11.06 3.41 -3.55
C ILE A 45 12.15 4.19 -4.30
N HIS A 46 12.52 3.73 -5.50
CA HIS A 46 13.50 4.43 -6.33
C HIS A 46 13.03 5.82 -6.73
N SER A 47 11.76 5.99 -7.09
CA SER A 47 11.16 7.28 -7.42
C SER A 47 11.19 8.25 -6.23
N ILE A 48 10.85 7.78 -5.03
CA ILE A 48 10.89 8.58 -3.80
C ILE A 48 12.31 9.09 -3.53
N VAL A 49 13.30 8.20 -3.64
CA VAL A 49 14.71 8.54 -3.44
C VAL A 49 15.20 9.50 -4.52
N SER A 50 14.89 9.25 -5.80
CA SER A 50 15.36 10.11 -6.90
C SER A 50 14.76 11.51 -6.85
N ASN A 51 13.48 11.61 -6.48
CA ASN A 51 12.77 12.88 -6.41
C ASN A 51 13.03 13.65 -5.11
N HIS A 52 13.74 13.06 -4.15
CA HIS A 52 14.01 13.64 -2.82
C HIS A 52 12.72 14.09 -2.10
N THR A 53 11.61 13.39 -2.35
CA THR A 53 10.30 13.76 -1.82
C THR A 53 10.13 13.35 -0.36
N TRP A 54 10.82 12.27 0.07
CA TRP A 54 10.75 11.75 1.43
C TRP A 54 12.14 11.35 1.93
N GLU A 55 12.38 11.62 3.22
CA GLU A 55 13.52 11.10 3.96
C GLU A 55 13.04 10.04 4.97
N ILE A 56 13.76 8.92 5.05
CA ILE A 56 13.54 7.94 6.12
C ILE A 56 14.24 8.47 7.36
N VAL A 57 13.46 8.77 8.39
CA VAL A 57 13.96 9.25 9.68
C VAL A 57 13.60 8.27 10.78
N ASP A 58 14.43 8.22 11.81
CA ASP A 58 14.10 7.46 13.01
C ASP A 58 12.87 8.07 13.69
N LEU A 59 12.01 7.20 14.25
CA LEU A 59 10.85 7.64 15.00
C LEU A 59 11.31 8.42 16.25
N PRO A 60 10.93 9.71 16.39
CA PRO A 60 11.35 10.49 17.55
C PRO A 60 10.78 9.91 18.84
N GLN A 61 11.54 10.09 19.93
CA GLN A 61 11.18 9.54 21.23
C GLN A 61 9.79 10.02 21.68
N GLY A 62 8.91 9.08 21.99
CA GLY A 62 7.54 9.36 22.47
C GLY A 62 6.51 9.58 21.35
N ALA A 63 6.92 9.59 20.08
CA ALA A 63 5.98 9.57 18.97
C ALA A 63 5.39 8.15 18.78
N LYS A 64 4.14 8.07 18.32
CA LYS A 64 3.55 6.82 17.83
C LYS A 64 3.77 6.75 16.32
N PRO A 65 4.32 5.65 15.79
CA PRO A 65 4.38 5.48 14.35
C PRO A 65 2.96 5.34 13.83
N ILE A 66 2.69 5.94 12.67
CA ILE A 66 1.45 5.67 11.94
C ILE A 66 1.69 4.38 11.15
N GLY A 67 0.87 3.37 11.42
CA GLY A 67 0.92 2.04 10.82
C GLY A 67 -0.32 1.24 11.16
#